data_AF-A0A542QT44-F1
#
_entry.id   AF-A0A542QT44-F1
#
_cell.length_a   1.000
_cell.length_b   1.000
_cell.length_c   1.000
_cell.angle_alpha   90.00
_cell.angle_beta   90.00
_cell.angle_gamma   90.00
#
_symmetry.space_group_name_H-M   'P 1'
#
loop_
_entity.id
_entity.type
_entity.pdbx_description
1 polymer ?
#
loop_
_entity_poly.entity_id
_entity_poly.type
_entity_poly.pdbx_seq_one_letter_code
_entity_poly.pdbx_strand_id
1 'polypeptide(L)'
;MIITERAGVEGADGTFKFHVRVYEIDTTGATDISNLDLLLGKNITPVKKRLVLDLSKSGLRHIDNIEGITWGPKLPNGHDSLVLVSDNNFASTQTTQLLAFEVLPKK
;
A
#
# COMPACT_ATOMS: atom_id res chain seq x y z
N MET A 1 4.08 9.37 6.72
CA MET A 1 4.64 8.08 6.24
C MET A 1 3.76 7.54 5.12
N ILE A 2 4.30 6.76 4.16
CA ILE A 2 3.50 6.08 3.12
C ILE A 2 3.41 4.60 3.45
N ILE A 3 2.22 4.01 3.34
CA ILE A 3 1.96 2.58 3.59
C ILE A 3 1.03 2.00 2.53
N THR A 4 1.02 0.68 2.43
CA THR A 4 0.04 -0.09 1.66
C THR A 4 -1.00 -0.71 2.57
N GLU A 5 -2.27 -0.69 2.15
CA GLU A 5 -3.31 -1.59 2.65
C GLU A 5 -3.73 -2.50 1.50
N ARG A 6 -3.81 -3.80 1.75
CA ARG A 6 -4.12 -4.81 0.72
C ARG A 6 -5.13 -5.83 1.21
N ALA A 7 -5.88 -6.39 0.27
CA ALA A 7 -6.76 -7.53 0.50
C ALA A 7 -6.79 -8.43 -0.74
N GLY A 8 -6.73 -9.75 -0.53
CA GLY A 8 -7.11 -10.73 -1.53
C GLY A 8 -8.58 -11.09 -1.34
N VAL A 9 -9.37 -11.01 -2.40
CA VAL A 9 -10.82 -11.27 -2.36
C VAL A 9 -11.17 -12.31 -3.40
N GLU A 10 -11.81 -13.39 -2.97
CA GLU A 10 -12.44 -14.37 -3.85
C GLU A 10 -13.89 -13.95 -4.12
N GLY A 11 -14.22 -13.72 -5.38
CA GLY A 11 -15.57 -13.41 -5.84
C GLY A 11 -16.46 -14.65 -5.84
N ALA A 12 -17.78 -14.43 -5.87
CA ALA A 12 -18.76 -15.53 -5.99
C ALA A 12 -18.62 -16.34 -7.29
N ASP A 13 -17.95 -15.78 -8.30
CA ASP A 13 -17.60 -16.43 -9.57
C ASP A 13 -16.29 -17.25 -9.49
N GLY A 14 -15.70 -17.36 -8.30
CA GLY A 14 -14.42 -18.02 -8.06
C GLY A 14 -13.20 -17.20 -8.51
N THR A 15 -13.39 -15.95 -8.96
CA THR A 15 -12.26 -15.11 -9.35
C THR A 15 -11.57 -14.51 -8.14
N PHE A 16 -10.26 -14.70 -8.04
CA PHE A 16 -9.45 -14.10 -6.98
C PHE A 16 -8.79 -12.81 -7.47
N LYS A 17 -8.96 -11.71 -6.72
CA LYS A 17 -8.40 -10.40 -7.07
C LYS A 17 -7.73 -9.72 -5.88
N PHE A 18 -6.65 -9.01 -6.15
CA PHE A 18 -6.02 -8.14 -5.16
C PHE A 18 -6.57 -6.72 -5.25
N HIS A 19 -6.95 -6.19 -4.09
CA HIS A 19 -7.28 -4.79 -3.90
C HIS A 19 -6.16 -4.15 -3.09
N VAL A 20 -5.46 -3.18 -3.68
CA VAL A 20 -4.29 -2.53 -3.07
C VAL A 20 -4.48 -1.03 -3.10
N ARG A 21 -4.27 -0.39 -1.95
CA ARG A 21 -4.35 1.06 -1.78
C ARG A 21 -3.09 1.57 -1.11
N VAL A 22 -2.61 2.71 -1.58
CA VAL A 22 -1.51 3.46 -0.98
C VAL A 22 -2.09 4.60 -0.17
N TYR A 23 -1.67 4.70 1.09
CA TYR A 23 -2.09 5.74 2.01
C TYR A 23 -0.90 6.56 2.48
N GLU A 24 -1.11 7.86 2.66
CA GLU A 24 -0.30 8.68 3.55
C GLU A 24 -0.89 8.58 4.95
N ILE A 25 -0.06 8.26 5.94
CA ILE A 25 -0.44 8.26 7.34
C ILE A 25 0.32 9.31 8.13
N ASP A 26 -0.36 9.85 9.13
CA ASP A 26 0.17 10.74 10.15
C ASP A 26 0.02 10.07 11.52
N THR A 27 1.15 9.86 12.19
CA THR A 27 1.23 9.28 13.53
C THR A 27 1.15 10.33 14.63
N THR A 28 1.12 11.61 14.29
CA THR A 28 1.04 12.71 15.26
C THR A 28 -0.28 12.65 16.03
N GLY A 29 -0.18 12.54 17.35
CA GLY A 29 -1.34 12.43 18.24
C GLY A 29 -2.01 11.05 18.27
N ALA A 30 -1.48 10.06 17.54
CA ALA A 30 -1.88 8.67 17.70
C ALA A 30 -1.34 8.10 19.02
N THR A 31 -2.05 7.12 19.59
CA THR A 31 -1.55 6.41 20.77
C THR A 31 -0.37 5.52 20.38
N ASP A 32 0.77 5.69 21.05
CA ASP A 32 1.88 4.74 20.95
C ASP A 32 1.52 3.43 21.68
N ILE A 33 1.55 2.33 20.94
CA ILE A 33 1.19 1.00 21.44
C ILE A 33 2.41 0.08 21.61
N SER A 34 3.63 0.59 21.40
CA SER A 34 4.87 -0.22 21.44
C SER A 34 5.12 -0.91 22.78
N ASN A 35 4.54 -0.40 23.87
CA ASN A 35 4.67 -0.93 25.23
C ASN A 35 3.36 -1.56 25.76
N LEU A 36 2.39 -1.84 24.89
CA LEU A 36 1.13 -2.48 25.27
C LEU A 36 1.10 -3.94 24.84
N ASP A 37 0.86 -4.84 25.79
CA ASP A 37 0.69 -6.27 25.48
C ASP A 37 -0.64 -6.57 24.78
N LEU A 38 -1.68 -5.75 25.03
CA LEU A 38 -3.02 -5.91 24.49
C LEU A 38 -3.74 -4.57 24.30
N LEU A 39 -4.55 -4.48 23.25
CA LEU A 39 -5.36 -3.29 22.94
C LEU A 39 -6.77 -3.34 23.54
N LEU A 40 -7.26 -4.53 23.92
CA LEU A 40 -8.62 -4.71 24.43
C LEU A 40 -8.85 -3.87 25.70
N GLY A 41 -9.93 -3.08 25.71
CA GLY A 41 -10.28 -2.22 26.85
C GLY A 41 -9.38 -0.98 27.01
N LYS A 42 -8.47 -0.71 26.07
CA LYS A 42 -7.68 0.53 26.04
C LYS A 42 -8.40 1.58 25.19
N ASN A 43 -8.31 2.84 25.61
CA ASN A 43 -8.72 3.96 24.77
C ASN A 43 -7.56 4.30 23.82
N ILE A 44 -7.71 3.96 22.54
CA ILE A 44 -6.68 4.12 21.51
C ILE A 44 -7.11 5.17 20.50
N THR A 45 -6.24 6.15 20.26
CA THR A 45 -6.37 7.08 19.14
C THR A 45 -5.65 6.48 17.93
N PRO A 46 -6.34 6.06 16.87
CA PRO A 46 -5.71 5.51 15.67
C PRO A 46 -4.96 6.59 14.89
N VAL A 47 -4.02 6.15 14.05
CA VAL A 47 -3.36 7.04 13.08
C VAL A 47 -4.37 7.63 12.10
N LYS A 48 -4.12 8.86 11.65
CA LYS A 48 -4.90 9.46 10.55
C LYS A 48 -4.36 8.95 9.24
N LYS A 49 -5.23 8.64 8.28
CA LYS A 49 -4.84 8.23 6.93
C LYS A 49 -5.56 9.03 5.85
N ARG A 50 -4.85 9.27 4.76
CA ARG A 50 -5.35 9.89 3.52
C ARG A 50 -5.05 8.97 2.36
N LEU A 51 -6.08 8.61 1.60
CA LEU A 51 -5.90 7.81 0.37
C LEU A 51 -5.07 8.62 -0.63
N VAL A 52 -3.98 8.01 -1.11
CA VAL A 52 -3.11 8.60 -2.14
C VAL A 52 -3.41 7.98 -3.49
N LEU A 53 -3.50 6.65 -3.54
CA LEU A 53 -3.75 5.90 -4.77
C LEU A 53 -4.54 4.63 -4.47
N ASP A 54 -5.60 4.37 -5.22
CA ASP A 54 -6.23 3.05 -5.31
C ASP A 54 -5.72 2.41 -6.60
N LEU A 55 -4.97 1.31 -6.50
CA LEU A 55 -4.36 0.70 -7.69
C LEU A 55 -5.42 0.21 -8.67
N SER A 56 -6.63 -0.14 -8.22
CA SER A 56 -7.73 -0.52 -9.13
C SER A 56 -8.15 0.61 -10.07
N LYS A 57 -7.81 1.86 -9.73
CA LYS A 57 -8.10 3.07 -10.51
C LYS A 57 -6.89 3.57 -11.30
N SER A 58 -5.77 2.85 -11.28
CA SER A 58 -4.53 3.27 -11.94
C SER A 58 -4.51 3.03 -13.46
N GLY A 59 -5.45 2.23 -13.99
CA GLY A 59 -5.46 1.79 -15.39
C GLY A 59 -4.49 0.63 -15.68
N LEU A 60 -3.81 0.09 -14.66
CA LEU A 60 -3.05 -1.15 -14.79
C LEU A 60 -3.99 -2.30 -15.17
N ARG A 61 -3.54 -3.15 -16.10
CA ARG A 61 -4.33 -4.30 -16.59
C ARG A 61 -4.55 -5.37 -15.52
N HIS A 62 -3.59 -5.52 -14.62
CA HIS A 62 -3.58 -6.52 -13.56
C HIS A 62 -2.76 -6.01 -12.38
N ILE A 63 -3.22 -6.33 -11.17
CA ILE A 63 -2.55 -6.00 -9.92
C ILE A 63 -2.38 -7.31 -9.16
N ASP A 64 -1.14 -7.65 -8.86
CA ASP A 64 -0.79 -8.84 -8.11
C ASP A 64 -0.61 -8.55 -6.61
N ASN A 65 -0.19 -9.55 -5.85
CA ASN A 65 -0.04 -9.46 -4.39
C ASN A 65 1.08 -8.49 -3.97
N ILE A 66 0.82 -7.18 -3.97
CA ILE A 66 1.78 -6.18 -3.52
C ILE A 66 2.10 -6.38 -2.04
N GLU A 67 3.36 -6.70 -1.71
CA GLU A 67 3.84 -6.94 -0.34
C GLU A 67 4.90 -5.92 0.09
N GLY A 68 5.48 -5.17 -0.85
CA GLY A 68 6.53 -4.20 -0.57
C GLY A 68 6.25 -2.83 -1.16
N ILE A 69 6.72 -1.80 -0.46
CA ILE A 69 6.70 -0.40 -0.90
C ILE A 69 7.94 0.31 -0.37
N THR A 70 8.57 1.13 -1.22
CA THR A 70 9.70 1.97 -0.83
C THR A 70 9.74 3.25 -1.65
N TRP A 71 10.34 4.29 -1.09
CA TRP A 71 10.86 5.39 -1.90
C TRP A 71 12.04 4.90 -2.73
N GLY A 72 12.08 5.31 -3.99
CA GLY A 72 13.23 5.15 -4.88
C GLY A 72 14.09 6.41 -4.95
N PRO A 73 15.08 6.46 -5.86
CA PRO A 73 15.88 7.66 -6.07
C PRO A 73 15.01 8.81 -6.60
N LYS A 74 15.50 10.05 -6.44
CA LYS A 74 14.93 11.20 -7.15
C LYS A 74 15.05 10.97 -8.66
N LEU A 75 13.97 11.25 -9.39
CA LEU A 75 13.96 11.24 -10.85
C LEU A 75 14.78 12.42 -11.41
N PRO A 76 15.19 12.41 -12.70
CA PRO A 76 15.96 13.51 -13.29
C PRO A 76 15.31 14.89 -13.20
N ASN A 77 13.98 14.94 -13.08
CA ASN A 77 13.20 16.16 -12.87
C ASN A 77 13.11 16.60 -11.39
N GLY A 78 13.77 15.89 -10.47
CA GLY A 78 13.80 16.19 -9.04
C GLY A 78 12.61 15.64 -8.24
N HIS A 79 11.65 14.98 -8.87
CA HIS A 79 10.50 14.38 -8.19
C HIS A 79 10.88 13.08 -7.46
N ASP A 80 10.15 12.77 -6.39
CA ASP A 80 10.29 11.47 -5.71
C ASP A 80 9.77 10.34 -6.60
N SER A 81 10.43 9.18 -6.52
CA SER A 81 9.88 7.95 -7.09
C SER A 81 9.39 7.03 -5.97
N LEU A 82 8.32 6.29 -6.24
CA LEU A 82 7.76 5.30 -5.33
C LEU A 82 7.72 3.96 -6.06
N VAL A 83 8.27 2.92 -5.43
CA VAL A 83 8.36 1.58 -6.00
C VAL A 83 7.57 0.61 -5.14
N LEU A 84 6.68 -0.14 -5.77
CA LEU A 84 5.92 -1.23 -5.15
C LEU A 84 6.36 -2.55 -5.79
N VAL A 85 6.35 -3.63 -5.00
CA VAL A 85 6.69 -4.98 -5.47
C VAL A 85 5.64 -6.00 -5.04
N SER A 86 5.27 -6.91 -5.94
CA SER A 86 4.44 -8.07 -5.60
C SER A 86 5.25 -9.32 -5.32
N ASP A 87 4.74 -10.12 -4.39
CA ASP A 87 5.08 -11.53 -4.25
C ASP A 87 4.22 -12.34 -5.23
N ASN A 88 4.81 -13.29 -5.95
CA ASN A 88 4.05 -14.19 -6.82
C ASN A 88 3.51 -15.42 -6.07
N ASN A 89 3.78 -15.54 -4.76
CA ASN A 89 3.41 -16.68 -3.93
C ASN A 89 3.81 -18.05 -4.53
N PHE A 90 4.86 -18.08 -5.38
CA PHE A 90 5.25 -19.25 -6.17
C PHE A 90 4.14 -19.85 -7.05
N ALA A 91 3.08 -19.09 -7.34
CA ALA A 91 1.95 -19.53 -8.14
C ALA A 91 2.16 -19.13 -9.61
N SER A 92 1.90 -20.06 -10.54
CA SER A 92 2.02 -19.81 -11.99
C SER A 92 1.02 -18.78 -12.54
N THR A 93 -0.04 -18.50 -11.78
CA THR A 93 -1.08 -17.51 -12.11
C THR A 93 -0.76 -16.12 -11.57
N GLN A 94 0.32 -15.96 -10.81
CA GLN A 94 0.76 -14.69 -10.24
C GLN A 94 2.14 -14.33 -10.76
N THR A 95 2.43 -13.04 -10.85
CA THR A 95 3.67 -12.51 -11.39
C THR A 95 4.30 -11.54 -10.40
N THR A 96 5.62 -11.60 -10.25
CA THR A 96 6.39 -10.55 -9.56
C THR A 96 6.36 -9.30 -10.42
N GLN A 97 5.65 -8.29 -9.94
CA GLN A 97 5.49 -6.98 -10.57
C GLN A 97 6.40 -5.98 -9.84
N LEU A 98 7.05 -5.12 -10.61
CA LEU A 98 7.65 -3.88 -10.11
C LEU A 98 6.84 -2.72 -10.69
N LEU A 99 6.16 -1.99 -9.82
CA LEU A 99 5.38 -0.81 -10.19
C LEU A 99 6.14 0.42 -9.71
N ALA A 100 6.61 1.24 -10.64
CA ALA A 100 7.32 2.48 -10.35
C ALA A 100 6.44 3.67 -10.71
N PHE A 101 6.27 4.58 -9.76
CA PHE A 101 5.49 5.81 -9.91
C PHE A 101 6.37 7.02 -9.71
N GLU A 102 6.12 8.05 -10.52
CA GLU A 102 6.52 9.41 -10.19
C GLU A 102 5.54 10.01 -9.18
N VAL A 103 6.06 10.61 -8.11
CA VAL A 103 5.25 11.31 -7.12
C VAL A 103 5.28 12.80 -7.40
N LEU A 104 4.13 13.29 -7.84
CA LEU A 104 3.97 14.70 -8.15
C LEU A 104 3.98 15.55 -6.87
N PRO A 105 4.70 16.68 -6.85
CA PRO A 105 4.67 17.59 -5.71
C PRO A 105 3.27 18.12 -5.46
N LYS A 106 2.95 18.45 -4.20
CA LYS A 106 1.70 19.15 -3.88
C LYS A 106 1.68 20.48 -4.62
N LYS A 107 0.56 20.77 -5.30
CA LYS A 107 0.28 22.08 -5.87
C LYS A 107 0.09 23.12 -4.77
#